data_AF-W7B4G0-F1
#
_entry.id   AF-W7B4G0-F1
#
_cell.length_a   1.000
_cell.length_b   1.000
_cell.length_c   1.000
_cell.angle_alpha   90.00
_cell.angle_beta   90.00
_cell.angle_gamma   90.00
#
_symmetry.space_group_name_H-M   'P 1'
#
loop_
_entity.id
_entity.type
_entity.pdbx_description
1 polymer ?
#
loop_
_entity_poly.entity_id
_entity_poly.type
_entity_poly.pdbx_seq_one_letter_code
_entity_poly.pdbx_strand_id
1 'polypeptide(L)'
;MKYPDLGPDNYYIEKEMNYEMPPWLQDIITLSNKSKKTLETLGIENLPDVNACKSIKNLQEQMLCTFDALEDIKEVYHNAKEITSLTARVLAGGRLAIKSLGRLKSLASRIENKQLMKKLGTPMATLILLQRETTSDRNRWMCGSILTLLTDLPVVSDLADVKTGSYGHVNVVIPRQSRVKNPDRIILKLREGTSPSNLINRFAEN
;
A
#
# COMPACT_ATOMS: atom_id res chain seq x y z
N MET A 1 -68.83 21.79 22.70
CA MET A 1 -68.01 20.60 22.35
C MET A 1 -67.14 20.94 21.15
N LYS A 2 -65.84 21.13 21.37
CA LYS A 2 -64.80 21.06 20.34
C LYS A 2 -63.59 20.43 21.05
N TYR A 3 -63.21 19.26 20.57
CA TYR A 3 -62.03 18.52 21.04
C TYR A 3 -60.76 19.26 20.56
N PRO A 4 -59.68 19.27 21.35
CA PRO A 4 -58.40 19.77 20.88
C PRO A 4 -57.72 18.73 19.99
N ASP A 5 -57.37 19.13 18.76
CA ASP A 5 -56.54 18.33 17.85
C ASP A 5 -55.12 18.24 18.40
N LEU A 6 -54.74 17.03 18.83
CA LEU A 6 -53.36 16.61 19.04
C LEU A 6 -52.72 16.37 17.67
N GLY A 7 -51.86 17.29 17.23
CA GLY A 7 -50.98 17.06 16.08
C GLY A 7 -49.97 15.93 16.38
N PRO A 8 -49.52 15.19 15.36
CA PRO A 8 -48.52 14.15 15.55
C PRO A 8 -47.14 14.82 15.69
N ASP A 9 -46.74 15.05 16.93
CA ASP A 9 -45.34 15.33 17.24
C ASP A 9 -44.52 14.09 16.88
N ASN A 10 -43.93 14.11 15.67
CA ASN A 10 -42.87 13.19 15.28
C ASN A 10 -41.62 13.51 16.11
N TYR A 11 -41.62 13.09 17.37
CA TYR A 11 -40.39 12.89 18.13
C TYR A 11 -39.65 11.73 17.47
N TYR A 12 -38.69 12.04 16.61
CA TYR A 12 -37.55 11.15 16.44
C TYR A 12 -36.91 11.05 17.81
N ILE A 13 -37.24 9.98 18.53
CA ILE A 13 -36.50 9.58 19.72
C ILE A 13 -35.10 9.28 19.20
N GLU A 14 -34.20 10.26 19.26
CA GLU A 14 -32.77 10.01 19.39
C GLU A 14 -32.65 9.20 20.67
N LYS A 15 -32.81 7.89 20.53
CA LYS A 15 -32.60 6.95 21.61
C LYS A 15 -31.10 6.97 21.79
N GLU A 16 -30.61 7.89 22.62
CA GLU A 16 -29.32 7.79 23.27
C GLU A 16 -29.38 6.51 24.12
N MET A 17 -29.22 5.38 23.43
CA MET A 17 -28.94 4.12 24.05
C MET A 17 -27.52 4.25 24.55
N ASN A 18 -27.39 4.75 25.78
CA ASN A 18 -26.18 4.57 26.58
C ASN A 18 -25.98 3.06 26.72
N TYR A 19 -25.26 2.52 25.77
CA TYR A 19 -24.92 1.12 25.68
C TYR A 19 -23.51 0.95 26.25
N GLU A 20 -23.39 0.08 27.25
CA GLU A 20 -22.09 -0.32 27.73
C GLU A 20 -21.41 -1.21 26.69
N MET A 21 -20.31 -0.73 26.12
CA MET A 21 -19.52 -1.45 25.13
C MET A 21 -19.11 -2.82 25.69
N PRO A 22 -19.38 -3.92 24.99
CA PRO A 22 -19.24 -5.25 25.56
C PRO A 22 -17.74 -5.55 25.71
N PRO A 23 -17.34 -6.35 26.71
CA PRO A 23 -15.93 -6.62 27.01
C PRO A 23 -15.15 -7.14 25.79
N TRP A 24 -15.76 -8.04 25.01
CA TRP A 24 -15.13 -8.62 23.82
C TRP A 24 -14.79 -7.56 22.75
N LEU A 25 -15.61 -6.53 22.60
CA LEU A 25 -15.36 -5.45 21.63
C LEU A 25 -14.25 -4.52 22.13
N GLN A 26 -14.14 -4.31 23.44
CA GLN A 26 -13.01 -3.61 24.04
C GLN A 26 -11.70 -4.33 23.74
N ASP A 27 -11.66 -5.64 23.99
CA ASP A 27 -10.49 -6.48 23.76
C ASP A 27 -10.03 -6.42 22.31
N ILE A 28 -10.97 -6.53 21.37
CA ILE A 28 -10.69 -6.42 19.93
C ILE A 28 -10.10 -5.05 19.58
N ILE A 29 -10.68 -3.96 20.07
CA ILE A 29 -10.16 -2.62 19.79
C ILE A 29 -8.77 -2.42 20.41
N THR A 30 -8.52 -2.94 21.62
CA THR A 30 -7.18 -2.86 22.21
C THR A 30 -6.15 -3.69 21.43
N LEU A 31 -6.51 -4.88 20.96
CA LEU A 31 -5.67 -5.72 20.12
C LEU A 31 -5.35 -5.01 18.80
N SER A 32 -6.36 -4.41 18.17
CA SER A 32 -6.23 -3.66 16.92
C SER A 32 -5.31 -2.45 17.07
N ASN A 33 -5.42 -1.72 18.18
CA ASN A 33 -4.51 -0.61 18.46
C ASN A 33 -3.07 -1.07 18.68
N LYS A 34 -2.87 -2.22 19.33
CA LYS A 34 -1.53 -2.81 19.48
C LYS A 34 -0.97 -3.21 18.12
N SER A 35 -1.75 -3.88 17.26
CA SER A 35 -1.29 -4.29 15.93
C SER A 35 -1.00 -3.07 15.05
N LYS A 36 -1.88 -2.05 15.05
CA LYS A 36 -1.64 -0.77 14.39
C LYS A 36 -0.30 -0.16 14.84
N LYS A 37 -0.07 -0.05 16.14
CA LYS A 37 1.20 0.48 16.69
C LYS A 37 2.40 -0.34 16.23
N THR A 38 2.31 -1.67 16.18
CA THR A 38 3.40 -2.49 15.65
C THR A 38 3.67 -2.21 14.17
N LEU A 39 2.63 -2.02 13.35
CA LEU A 39 2.79 -1.69 11.94
C LEU A 39 3.34 -0.26 11.74
N GLU A 40 2.92 0.69 12.58
CA GLU A 40 3.48 2.04 12.63
C GLU A 40 4.97 2.02 13.02
N THR A 41 5.38 1.17 13.97
CA THR A 41 6.82 0.99 14.29
C THR A 41 7.61 0.36 13.14
N LEU A 42 6.95 -0.40 12.26
CA LEU A 42 7.53 -0.88 11.00
C LEU A 42 7.48 0.17 9.88
N GLY A 43 6.94 1.36 10.17
CA GLY A 43 6.91 2.53 9.28
C GLY A 43 5.70 2.59 8.34
N ILE A 44 4.59 1.92 8.67
CA ILE A 44 3.34 1.94 7.90
C ILE A 44 2.43 3.02 8.48
N GLU A 45 2.23 4.12 7.75
CA GLU A 45 1.65 5.37 8.28
C GLU A 45 0.16 5.59 7.92
N ASN A 46 -0.45 4.74 7.07
CA ASN A 46 -1.80 4.94 6.54
C ASN A 46 -2.81 3.87 7.02
N LEU A 47 -2.80 3.55 8.32
CA LEU A 47 -3.71 2.55 8.89
C LEU A 47 -4.96 3.22 9.49
N PRO A 48 -6.15 2.59 9.37
CA PRO A 48 -7.37 3.13 9.96
C PRO A 48 -7.23 3.28 11.47
N ASP A 49 -7.70 4.41 12.00
CA ASP A 49 -7.64 4.67 13.43
C ASP A 49 -8.86 4.06 14.14
N VAL A 50 -8.66 2.88 14.73
CA VAL A 50 -9.73 2.12 15.40
C VAL A 50 -10.26 2.86 16.64
N ASN A 51 -9.49 3.82 17.19
CA ASN A 51 -10.00 4.67 18.27
C ASN A 51 -11.07 5.66 17.80
N ALA A 52 -11.09 6.05 16.53
CA ALA A 52 -12.17 6.86 15.98
C ALA A 52 -13.52 6.12 15.99
N CYS A 53 -13.51 4.78 15.91
CA CYS A 53 -14.74 3.98 16.03
C CYS A 53 -15.32 4.00 17.46
N LYS A 54 -14.55 4.39 18.49
CA LYS A 54 -15.05 4.50 19.88
C LYS A 54 -16.01 5.66 20.08
N SER A 55 -15.90 6.73 19.30
CA SER A 55 -16.77 7.91 19.44
C SER A 55 -18.16 7.74 18.83
N ILE A 56 -18.43 6.60 18.17
CA ILE A 56 -19.72 6.32 17.55
C ILE A 56 -20.72 5.89 18.64
N LYS A 57 -21.84 6.62 18.77
CA LYS A 57 -22.88 6.36 19.78
C LYS A 57 -23.73 5.12 19.47
N ASN A 58 -23.87 4.76 18.19
CA ASN A 58 -24.65 3.60 17.75
C ASN A 58 -23.78 2.32 17.75
N LEU A 59 -24.18 1.29 18.50
CA LEU A 59 -23.48 0.00 18.60
C LEU A 59 -23.28 -0.65 17.23
N GLN A 60 -24.32 -0.66 16.37
CA GLN A 60 -24.25 -1.33 15.07
C GLN A 60 -23.23 -0.67 14.15
N GLU A 61 -23.19 0.66 14.12
CA GLU A 61 -22.23 1.45 13.36
C GLU A 61 -20.81 1.34 13.95
N GLN A 62 -20.69 1.34 15.28
CA GLN A 62 -19.41 1.14 15.97
C GLN A 62 -18.81 -0.23 15.64
N MET A 63 -19.65 -1.27 15.65
CA MET A 63 -19.24 -2.63 15.31
C MET A 63 -18.81 -2.73 13.84
N LEU A 64 -19.56 -2.14 12.91
CA LEU A 64 -19.20 -2.11 11.49
C LEU A 64 -17.87 -1.38 11.26
N CYS A 65 -17.69 -0.17 11.81
CA CYS A 65 -16.44 0.59 11.74
C CYS A 65 -15.25 -0.22 12.26
N THR A 66 -15.44 -0.92 13.38
CA THR A 66 -14.38 -1.73 13.99
C THR A 66 -14.02 -2.93 13.13
N PHE A 67 -15.01 -3.63 12.56
CA PHE A 67 -14.76 -4.78 11.69
C PHE A 67 -14.11 -4.41 10.36
N ASP A 68 -14.55 -3.32 9.73
CA ASP A 68 -13.94 -2.82 8.49
C ASP A 68 -12.47 -2.47 8.73
N ALA A 69 -12.18 -1.71 9.81
CA ALA A 69 -10.80 -1.36 10.17
C ALA A 69 -9.92 -2.59 10.48
N LEU A 70 -10.51 -3.65 11.06
CA LEU A 70 -9.79 -4.91 11.32
C LEU A 70 -9.46 -5.66 10.05
N GLU A 71 -10.38 -5.69 9.08
CA GLU A 71 -10.15 -6.37 7.82
C GLU A 71 -9.04 -5.66 7.03
N ASP A 72 -9.02 -4.33 7.02
CA ASP A 72 -7.94 -3.52 6.45
C ASP A 72 -6.58 -3.84 7.11
N ILE A 73 -6.52 -3.83 8.45
CA ILE A 73 -5.29 -4.14 9.21
C ILE A 73 -4.83 -5.58 8.91
N LYS A 74 -5.76 -6.52 8.81
CA LYS A 74 -5.47 -7.92 8.48
C LYS A 74 -4.92 -8.06 7.06
N GLU A 75 -5.48 -7.37 6.07
CA GLU A 75 -4.96 -7.36 4.70
C GLU A 75 -3.53 -6.81 4.68
N VAL A 76 -3.28 -5.68 5.33
CA VAL A 76 -1.93 -5.08 5.42
C VAL A 76 -0.94 -6.05 6.08
N TYR A 77 -1.33 -6.71 7.17
CA TYR A 77 -0.48 -7.68 7.85
C TYR A 77 -0.17 -8.89 6.97
N HIS A 78 -1.17 -9.41 6.25
CA HIS A 78 -0.98 -10.51 5.31
C HIS A 78 0.00 -10.13 4.20
N ASN A 79 -0.19 -8.96 3.59
CA ASN A 79 0.69 -8.42 2.56
C ASN A 79 2.12 -8.20 3.10
N ALA A 80 2.26 -7.70 4.33
CA ALA A 80 3.56 -7.47 4.97
C ALA A 80 4.32 -8.77 5.18
N LYS A 81 3.63 -9.81 5.68
CA LYS A 81 4.19 -11.15 5.82
C LYS A 81 4.61 -11.72 4.47
N GLU A 82 3.76 -11.61 3.45
CA GLU A 82 4.06 -12.11 2.10
C GLU A 82 5.30 -11.40 1.54
N ILE A 83 5.32 -10.06 1.55
CA ILE A 83 6.43 -9.25 1.07
C ILE A 83 7.73 -9.60 1.80
N THR A 84 7.71 -9.66 3.13
CA THR A 84 8.90 -10.01 3.93
C THR A 84 9.42 -11.39 3.54
N SER A 85 8.54 -12.39 3.43
CA SER A 85 8.95 -13.74 3.02
C SER A 85 9.55 -13.78 1.60
N LEU A 86 9.00 -12.99 0.68
CA LEU A 86 9.50 -12.89 -0.69
C LEU A 86 10.83 -12.14 -0.74
N THR A 87 11.01 -11.08 0.06
CA THR A 87 12.28 -10.33 0.14
C THR A 87 13.43 -11.22 0.59
N ALA A 88 13.20 -12.06 1.61
CA ALA A 88 14.19 -13.00 2.10
C ALA A 88 14.60 -14.00 1.01
N ARG A 89 13.63 -14.49 0.21
CA ARG A 89 13.92 -15.37 -0.94
C ARG A 89 14.66 -14.65 -2.07
N VAL A 90 14.41 -13.36 -2.28
CA VAL A 90 15.16 -12.55 -3.25
C VAL A 90 16.60 -12.37 -2.81
N LEU A 91 16.84 -12.07 -1.53
CA LEU A 91 18.18 -11.97 -0.94
C LEU A 91 18.98 -13.28 -1.07
N ALA A 92 18.32 -14.42 -0.82
CA ALA A 92 18.93 -15.73 -0.98
C ALA A 92 19.43 -15.99 -2.42
N GLY A 93 18.75 -15.42 -3.42
CA GLY A 93 19.12 -15.55 -4.83
C GLY A 93 18.64 -16.86 -5.48
N GLY A 94 19.27 -17.22 -6.60
CA GLY A 94 19.00 -18.48 -7.31
C GLY A 94 17.57 -18.60 -7.85
N ARG A 95 17.05 -19.83 -7.94
CA ARG A 95 15.71 -20.13 -8.50
C ARG A 95 14.57 -19.54 -7.66
N LEU A 96 14.74 -19.49 -6.33
CA LEU A 96 13.74 -18.95 -5.41
C LEU A 96 13.55 -17.44 -5.61
N ALA A 97 14.65 -16.70 -5.85
CA ALA A 97 14.57 -15.28 -6.17
C ALA A 97 13.78 -15.02 -7.45
N ILE A 98 13.98 -15.82 -8.50
CA ILE A 98 13.27 -15.63 -9.80
C ILE A 98 11.75 -15.68 -9.62
N LYS A 99 11.25 -16.71 -8.94
CA LYS A 99 9.81 -16.85 -8.68
C LYS A 99 9.31 -15.70 -7.79
N SER A 100 10.10 -15.31 -6.80
CA SER A 100 9.73 -14.28 -5.83
C SER A 100 9.69 -12.89 -6.46
N LEU A 101 10.61 -12.56 -7.37
CA LEU A 101 10.63 -11.29 -8.12
C LEU A 101 9.37 -11.12 -8.98
N GLY A 102 8.89 -12.21 -9.62
CA GLY A 102 7.62 -12.21 -10.35
C GLY A 102 6.43 -11.81 -9.47
N ARG A 103 6.34 -12.40 -8.28
CA ARG A 103 5.27 -12.11 -7.32
C ARG A 103 5.40 -10.71 -6.72
N LEU A 104 6.61 -10.28 -6.35
CA LEU A 104 6.86 -8.93 -5.83
C LEU A 104 6.49 -7.85 -6.85
N LYS A 105 6.79 -8.05 -8.14
CA LYS A 105 6.38 -7.10 -9.19
C LYS A 105 4.85 -6.97 -9.29
N SER A 106 4.12 -8.07 -9.12
CA SER A 106 2.65 -8.04 -9.09
C SER A 106 2.13 -7.32 -7.85
N LEU A 107 2.69 -7.56 -6.66
CA LEU A 107 2.32 -6.86 -5.42
C LEU A 107 2.63 -5.36 -5.51
N ALA A 108 3.75 -4.98 -6.12
CA ALA A 108 4.16 -3.60 -6.33
C ALA A 108 3.24 -2.78 -7.27
N SER A 109 2.23 -3.41 -7.89
CA SER A 109 1.24 -2.68 -8.70
C SER A 109 0.29 -1.83 -7.84
N ARG A 110 0.01 -2.25 -6.60
CA ARG A 110 -0.84 -1.51 -5.66
C ARG A 110 -0.02 -0.47 -4.88
N ILE A 111 -0.57 0.73 -4.69
CA ILE A 111 0.13 1.86 -4.06
C ILE A 111 0.49 1.57 -2.60
N GLU A 112 -0.44 1.01 -1.83
CA GLU A 112 -0.23 0.61 -0.43
C GLU A 112 0.95 -0.37 -0.29
N ASN A 113 0.97 -1.39 -1.14
CA ASN A 113 2.06 -2.36 -1.18
C ASN A 113 3.39 -1.72 -1.53
N LYS A 114 3.45 -0.70 -2.39
CA LYS A 114 4.70 0.01 -2.68
C LYS A 114 5.29 0.67 -1.44
N GLN A 115 4.45 1.32 -0.62
CA GLN A 115 4.90 1.95 0.62
C GLN A 115 5.44 0.89 1.59
N LEU A 116 4.68 -0.19 1.75
CA LEU A 116 5.06 -1.33 2.57
C LEU A 116 6.38 -1.97 2.12
N MET A 117 6.54 -2.18 0.81
CA MET A 117 7.76 -2.69 0.18
C MET A 117 8.97 -1.80 0.47
N LYS A 118 8.83 -0.46 0.38
CA LYS A 118 9.92 0.48 0.70
C LYS A 118 10.39 0.34 2.15
N LYS A 119 9.45 0.24 3.09
CA LYS A 119 9.73 0.16 4.53
C LYS A 119 10.30 -1.19 4.94
N LEU A 120 9.82 -2.29 4.35
CA LEU A 120 10.31 -3.65 4.59
C LEU A 120 11.67 -3.98 3.92
N GLY A 121 12.31 -3.01 3.28
CA GLY A 121 13.65 -3.19 2.72
C GLY A 121 13.71 -3.96 1.40
N THR A 122 12.58 -4.12 0.68
CA THR A 122 12.62 -4.67 -0.70
C THR A 122 13.60 -3.94 -1.62
N PRO A 123 13.75 -2.59 -1.59
CA PRO A 123 14.67 -1.93 -2.50
C PRO A 123 16.12 -2.36 -2.23
N MET A 124 16.48 -2.51 -0.95
CA MET A 124 17.80 -2.97 -0.54
C MET A 124 18.04 -4.41 -1.03
N ALA A 125 17.06 -5.29 -0.85
CA ALA A 125 17.16 -6.67 -1.32
C ALA A 125 17.35 -6.77 -2.84
N THR A 126 16.62 -5.99 -3.61
CA THR A 126 16.75 -5.95 -5.07
C THR A 126 18.05 -5.28 -5.52
N LEU A 127 18.55 -4.29 -4.79
CA LEU A 127 19.82 -3.63 -5.06
C LEU A 127 21.00 -4.60 -4.85
N ILE A 128 21.01 -5.32 -3.73
CA ILE A 128 22.01 -6.36 -3.45
C ILE A 128 22.03 -7.41 -4.57
N LEU A 129 20.84 -7.82 -5.04
CA LEU A 129 20.75 -8.78 -6.13
C LEU A 129 21.24 -8.18 -7.46
N LEU A 130 20.98 -6.90 -7.75
CA LEU A 130 21.51 -6.21 -8.94
C LEU A 130 23.03 -6.13 -8.99
N GLN A 131 23.66 -5.85 -7.84
CA GLN A 131 25.10 -5.70 -7.70
C GLN A 131 25.84 -7.04 -7.64
N ARG A 132 25.12 -8.16 -7.61
CA ARG A 132 25.72 -9.49 -7.51
C ARG A 132 26.05 -10.04 -8.89
N GLU A 133 27.31 -10.39 -9.12
CA GLU A 133 27.80 -10.86 -10.42
C GLU A 133 27.09 -12.12 -10.93
N THR A 134 26.82 -13.06 -10.02
CA THR A 134 26.20 -14.36 -10.34
C THR A 134 24.75 -14.27 -10.80
N THR A 135 24.17 -13.06 -10.79
CA THR A 135 22.79 -12.86 -11.24
C THR A 135 22.73 -12.68 -12.75
N SER A 136 21.80 -13.40 -13.36
CA SER A 136 21.56 -13.30 -14.80
C SER A 136 20.95 -11.95 -15.18
N ASP A 137 21.25 -11.47 -16.40
CA ASP A 137 20.76 -10.19 -16.91
C ASP A 137 19.23 -10.07 -16.88
N ARG A 138 18.51 -11.18 -17.12
CA ARG A 138 17.05 -11.22 -17.01
C ARG A 138 16.57 -10.89 -15.59
N ASN A 139 17.25 -11.42 -14.57
CA ASN A 139 16.89 -11.14 -13.18
C ASN A 139 17.27 -9.72 -12.78
N ARG A 140 18.41 -9.21 -13.29
CA ARG A 140 18.81 -7.82 -13.11
C ARG A 140 17.78 -6.87 -13.71
N TRP A 141 17.33 -7.12 -14.94
CA TRP A 141 16.26 -6.35 -15.56
C TRP A 141 14.98 -6.36 -14.71
N MET A 142 14.61 -7.50 -14.15
CA MET A 142 13.43 -7.61 -13.27
C MET A 142 13.60 -6.82 -11.96
N CYS A 143 14.78 -6.87 -11.34
CA CYS A 143 15.09 -6.11 -10.13
C CYS A 143 15.07 -4.60 -10.40
N GLY A 144 15.71 -4.15 -11.48
CA GLY A 144 15.65 -2.77 -11.92
C GLY A 144 14.21 -2.34 -12.22
N SER A 145 13.42 -3.19 -12.86
CA SER A 145 11.99 -2.91 -13.11
C SER A 145 11.22 -2.69 -11.81
N ILE A 146 11.44 -3.51 -10.78
CA ILE A 146 10.81 -3.33 -9.46
C ILE A 146 11.30 -2.05 -8.78
N LEU A 147 12.61 -1.77 -8.80
CA LEU A 147 13.14 -0.54 -8.20
C LEU A 147 12.59 0.72 -8.86
N THR A 148 12.48 0.75 -10.19
CA THR A 148 11.84 1.87 -10.88
C THR A 148 10.35 1.97 -10.53
N LEU A 149 9.65 0.86 -10.26
CA LEU A 149 8.23 0.88 -9.85
C LEU A 149 8.03 1.42 -8.44
N LEU A 150 9.01 1.22 -7.56
CA LEU A 150 8.99 1.72 -6.18
C LEU A 150 9.43 3.19 -6.13
N THR A 151 10.51 3.55 -6.82
CA THR A 151 11.10 4.90 -6.74
C THR A 151 10.56 5.88 -7.77
N ASP A 152 9.96 5.38 -8.86
CA ASP A 152 9.60 6.15 -10.05
C ASP A 152 10.77 6.88 -10.73
N LEU A 153 12.00 6.50 -10.39
CA LEU A 153 13.24 7.05 -10.94
C LEU A 153 13.96 6.00 -11.81
N PRO A 154 14.78 6.45 -12.79
CA PRO A 154 15.70 5.55 -13.47
C PRO A 154 16.71 4.98 -12.47
N VAL A 155 17.06 3.71 -12.67
CA VAL A 155 17.99 2.98 -11.81
C VAL A 155 19.19 2.58 -12.64
N VAL A 156 20.38 2.91 -12.13
CA VAL A 156 21.66 2.55 -12.73
C VAL A 156 22.36 1.61 -11.77
N SER A 157 22.89 0.50 -12.29
CA SER A 157 23.80 -0.37 -11.55
C SER A 157 25.03 -0.63 -12.39
N ASP A 158 26.19 -0.33 -11.84
CA ASP A 158 27.49 -0.73 -12.35
C ASP A 158 27.90 -2.07 -11.74
N LEU A 159 28.50 -2.93 -12.55
CA LEU A 159 29.06 -4.19 -12.10
C LEU A 159 30.42 -4.35 -12.76
N ALA A 160 31.48 -4.32 -11.96
CA ALA A 160 32.82 -4.67 -12.39
C ALA A 160 33.05 -6.18 -12.18
N ASP A 161 33.65 -6.84 -13.16
CA ASP A 161 34.13 -8.22 -13.01
C ASP A 161 35.20 -8.29 -11.89
N VAL A 162 34.91 -9.02 -10.82
CA VAL A 162 35.77 -9.20 -9.65
C VAL A 162 37.09 -9.89 -10.03
N LYS A 163 37.13 -10.70 -11.09
CA LYS A 163 38.34 -11.42 -11.50
C LYS A 163 39.31 -10.55 -12.28
N THR A 164 38.81 -9.72 -13.19
CA THR A 164 39.65 -8.94 -14.11
C THR A 164 39.73 -7.47 -13.73
N GLY A 165 38.77 -6.95 -12.95
CA GLY A 165 38.64 -5.53 -12.61
C GLY A 165 38.38 -4.61 -13.80
N SER A 166 38.41 -5.13 -15.03
CA SER A 166 38.51 -4.36 -16.27
C SER A 166 37.26 -4.41 -17.14
N TYR A 167 36.40 -5.42 -16.95
CA TYR A 167 35.13 -5.52 -17.69
C TYR A 167 33.97 -5.08 -16.80
N GLY A 168 33.61 -3.80 -16.91
CA GLY A 168 32.47 -3.21 -16.22
C GLY A 168 31.23 -3.17 -17.11
N HIS A 169 30.12 -3.73 -16.66
CA HIS A 169 28.82 -3.59 -17.32
C HIS A 169 27.96 -2.58 -16.54
N VAL A 170 27.44 -1.58 -17.25
CA VAL A 170 26.47 -0.63 -16.69
C VAL A 170 25.08 -1.00 -17.18
N ASN A 171 24.21 -1.38 -16.26
CA ASN A 171 22.80 -1.63 -16.55
C ASN A 171 21.99 -0.40 -16.20
N VAL A 172 21.33 0.18 -17.20
CA VAL A 172 20.42 1.31 -17.03
C VAL A 172 19.00 0.83 -17.25
N VAL A 173 18.16 0.90 -16.21
CA VAL A 173 16.75 0.53 -16.29
C VAL A 173 15.89 1.77 -16.12
N ILE A 174 15.08 2.05 -17.14
CA ILE A 174 14.24 3.24 -17.21
C ILE A 174 12.77 2.85 -16.96
N PRO A 175 12.00 3.66 -16.22
CA PRO A 175 10.55 3.57 -16.15
C PRO A 175 9.86 3.41 -17.51
N ARG A 176 8.68 2.76 -17.53
CA ARG A 176 7.83 2.74 -18.73
C ARG A 176 7.50 4.18 -19.14
N GLN A 177 7.59 4.48 -20.44
CA GLN A 177 7.37 5.83 -20.96
C GLN A 177 6.04 6.46 -20.51
N SER A 178 4.98 5.66 -20.37
CA SER A 178 3.68 6.15 -19.88
C SER A 178 3.77 6.71 -18.46
N ARG A 179 4.61 6.18 -17.57
CA ARG A 179 4.78 6.71 -16.21
C ARG A 179 5.47 8.07 -16.21
N VAL A 180 6.38 8.31 -17.15
CA VAL A 180 7.13 9.57 -17.27
C VAL A 180 6.31 10.62 -18.01
N LYS A 181 5.71 10.26 -19.16
CA LYS A 181 5.04 11.20 -20.05
C LYS A 181 3.60 11.52 -19.66
N ASN A 182 2.88 10.64 -18.96
CA ASN A 182 1.48 10.89 -18.63
C ASN A 182 1.29 12.08 -17.67
N PRO A 183 2.06 12.23 -16.58
CA PRO A 183 1.98 13.41 -15.72
C PRO A 183 2.19 14.71 -16.51
N ASP A 184 3.22 14.78 -17.37
CA ASP A 184 3.48 15.95 -18.20
C ASP A 184 2.31 16.27 -19.12
N ARG A 185 1.73 15.26 -19.78
CA ARG A 185 0.55 15.41 -20.63
C ARG A 185 -0.67 15.93 -19.86
N ILE A 186 -0.84 15.49 -18.62
CA ILE A 186 -1.93 15.93 -17.74
C ILE A 186 -1.72 17.39 -17.33
N ILE A 187 -0.50 17.75 -16.94
CA ILE A 187 -0.13 19.12 -16.57
C ILE A 187 -0.31 20.07 -17.76
N LEU A 188 0.08 19.66 -18.97
CA LEU A 188 -0.13 20.45 -20.19
C LEU A 188 -1.63 20.68 -20.44
N LYS A 189 -2.46 19.63 -20.36
CA LYS A 189 -3.91 19.76 -20.52
C LYS A 189 -4.57 20.64 -19.47
N LEU A 190 -4.08 20.58 -18.22
CA LEU A 190 -4.53 21.47 -17.14
C LEU A 190 -4.17 22.93 -17.44
N ARG A 191 -2.97 23.19 -17.98
CA ARG A 191 -2.55 24.54 -18.41
C ARG A 191 -3.35 25.06 -19.59
N GLU A 192 -3.79 24.17 -20.48
CA GLU A 192 -4.68 24.48 -21.60
C GLU A 192 -6.14 24.77 -21.15
N GLY A 193 -6.45 24.71 -19.85
CA GLY A 193 -7.77 25.01 -19.30
C GLY A 193 -8.73 23.82 -19.29
N THR A 194 -8.24 22.60 -19.49
CA THR A 194 -9.07 21.39 -19.38
C THR A 194 -9.51 21.18 -17.92
N SER A 195 -10.81 21.01 -17.70
CA SER A 195 -11.34 20.71 -16.36
C SER A 195 -10.72 19.41 -15.78
N PRO A 196 -10.31 19.40 -14.50
CA PRO A 196 -9.79 18.21 -13.82
C PRO A 196 -10.71 16.99 -13.90
N SER A 197 -12.04 17.20 -13.91
CA SER A 197 -13.04 16.12 -14.01
C SER A 197 -12.90 15.28 -15.29
N ASN A 198 -12.57 15.93 -16.41
CA ASN A 198 -12.39 15.27 -17.71
C ASN A 198 -11.11 14.43 -17.78
N LEU A 199 -10.15 14.69 -16.88
CA LEU A 199 -8.90 13.95 -16.78
C LEU A 199 -9.07 12.70 -15.91
N ILE A 200 -9.88 12.79 -14.84
CA ILE A 200 -10.17 11.69 -13.92
C ILE A 200 -10.97 10.58 -14.59
N ASN A 201 -12.01 10.91 -15.37
CA ASN A 201 -12.87 9.90 -16.01
C ASN A 201 -12.12 8.99 -16.99
N ARG A 202 -11.05 9.47 -17.64
CA ARG A 202 -10.22 8.65 -18.53
C ARG A 202 -9.34 7.61 -17.81
N PHE A 203 -9.14 7.75 -16.50
CA PHE A 203 -8.45 6.74 -15.70
C PHE A 203 -9.35 5.58 -15.29
N ALA A 204 -10.67 5.78 -15.29
CA ALA A 204 -11.64 4.73 -14.98
C ALA A 204 -11.98 3.84 -16.19
N GLU A 205 -11.65 4.28 -17.41
CA GLU A 205 -11.94 3.59 -18.67
C GLU A 205 -10.82 2.65 -19.16
N ASN A 206 -9.70 2.50 -18.43
CA ASN A 206 -8.57 1.63 -18.82
C ASN A 206 -8.21 0.57 -17.77
#